data_AF-X1SDK5-F1
#
_entry.id   AF-X1SDK5-F1
#
_cell.length_a   1.000
_cell.length_b   1.000
_cell.length_c   1.000
_cell.angle_alpha   90.00
_cell.angle_beta   90.00
_cell.angle_gamma   90.00
#
_symmetry.space_group_name_H-M   'P 1'
#
loop_
_entity.id
_entity.type
_entity.pdbx_description
1 polymer ?
#
loop_
_entity_poly.entity_id
_entity_poly.type
_entity_poly.pdbx_seq_one_letter_code
_entity_poly.pdbx_strand_id
1 'polypeptide(L)' 'CEDVVYEVVKAIFEHLDVLVETHAQGKNIKLETALNGMSIPLHPGAEKYYKEAGLLK' A
#
# COMPACT_ATOMS: atom_id res chain seq x y z
N CYS A 1 3.18 -15.92 6.65
CA CYS A 1 3.91 -14.64 6.46
C CYS A 1 3.01 -13.52 5.95
N GLU A 2 1.73 -13.82 5.68
CA GLU A 2 0.76 -12.86 5.16
C GLU A 2 0.48 -11.70 6.11
N ASP A 3 0.41 -11.97 7.42
CA ASP A 3 0.10 -10.94 8.42
C ASP A 3 1.18 -9.85 8.48
N VAL A 4 2.45 -10.23 8.35
CA VAL A 4 3.56 -9.28 8.31
C VAL A 4 3.43 -8.36 7.09
N VAL A 5 3.12 -8.92 5.92
CA VAL A 5 2.97 -8.12 4.70
C VAL A 5 1.75 -7.21 4.78
N TYR A 6 0.65 -7.67 5.37
CA TYR A 6 -0.52 -6.86 5.63
C TYR A 6 -0.20 -5.66 6.53
N GLU A 7 0.43 -5.91 7.68
CA GLU A 7 0.78 -4.87 8.65
C GLU A 7 1.80 -3.87 8.06
N VAL A 8 2.74 -4.34 7.24
CA VAL A 8 3.69 -3.46 6.54
C VAL A 8 2.98 -2.53 5.57
N VAL A 9 2.11 -3.07 4.70
CA VAL A 9 1.37 -2.26 3.73
C VAL A 9 0.47 -1.27 4.46
N LYS A 10 -0.23 -1.72 5.49
CA LYS A 10 -1.07 -0.88 6.34
C LYS A 10 -0.30 0.26 6.99
N ALA A 11 0.84 -0.02 7.63
CA ALA A 11 1.67 0.98 8.26
C ALA A 11 2.19 2.04 7.27
N ILE A 12 2.51 1.65 6.03
CA ILE A 12 2.95 2.60 4.99
C ILE A 12 1.83 3.59 4.66
N PHE A 13 0.61 3.12 4.46
CA PHE A 13 -0.51 3.96 4.07
C PHE A 13 -1.12 4.76 5.23
N GLU A 14 -1.12 4.23 6.45
CA GLU A 14 -1.61 4.94 7.65
C GLU A 14 -0.62 6.00 8.17
N HIS A 15 0.67 5.86 7.85
CA HIS A 15 1.73 6.81 8.24
C HIS A 15 2.38 7.51 7.04
N LEU A 16 1.60 7.78 6.00
CA LEU A 16 2.09 8.47 4.80
C LEU A 16 2.67 9.86 5.11
N ASP A 17 2.15 10.54 6.14
CA ASP A 17 2.68 11.81 6.64
C ASP A 17 4.17 11.71 6.99
N VAL A 18 4.57 10.65 7.70
CA VAL A 18 5.97 10.40 8.06
C VAL A 18 6.83 10.19 6.81
N LEU A 19 6.30 9.49 5.80
CA LEU A 19 6.98 9.32 4.51
C LEU A 19 7.14 10.66 3.77
N VAL A 20 6.13 11.52 3.82
CA VAL A 20 6.13 12.85 3.20
C VAL A 20 7.14 13.78 3.86
N GLU A 21 7.23 13.75 5.20
CA GLU A 21 8.22 14.52 5.96
C GLU A 21 9.65 14.04 5.70
N THR A 22 9.83 12.71 5.58
CA THR A 22 11.15 12.11 5.32
C THR A 22 11.59 12.33 3.87
N HIS A 23 10.67 12.26 2.90
CA HIS A 23 11.00 12.36 1.49
C HIS A 23 9.86 12.97 0.66
N ALA A 24 10.17 14.00 -0.14
CA ALA A 24 9.18 14.74 -0.93
C ALA A 24 8.35 13.88 -1.90
N GLN A 25 8.89 12.74 -2.36
CA GLN A 25 8.15 11.78 -3.20
C GLN A 25 7.03 11.05 -2.46
N GLY A 26 7.03 11.03 -1.11
CA GLY A 26 5.93 10.46 -0.33
C GLY A 26 4.58 11.08 -0.70
N LYS A 27 4.57 12.34 -1.15
CA LYS A 27 3.36 13.06 -1.61
C LYS A 27 2.71 12.46 -2.85
N ASN A 28 3.47 11.68 -3.62
CA ASN A 28 3.00 11.02 -4.83
C ASN A 28 2.43 9.62 -4.54
N ILE A 29 2.63 9.08 -3.34
CA ILE A 29 2.08 7.78 -2.96
C ILE A 29 0.60 7.98 -2.66
N LYS A 30 -0.23 7.40 -3.52
CA LYS A 30 -1.68 7.39 -3.38
C LYS A 30 -2.17 5.96 -3.46
N LEU A 31 -3.11 5.66 -2.57
CA LEU A 31 -3.76 4.37 -2.51
C LEU A 31 -4.40 4.03 -3.87
N GLU A 32 -5.12 4.97 -4.48
CA GLU A 32 -5.78 4.85 -5.81
C GLU A 32 -4.85 4.44 -6.95
N THR A 33 -3.57 4.82 -6.88
CA THR A 33 -2.58 4.53 -7.92
C THR A 33 -1.62 3.41 -7.53
N ALA A 34 -1.77 2.82 -6.33
CA ALA A 34 -0.83 1.85 -5.78
C ALA A 34 -0.70 0.57 -6.61
N LEU A 35 -1.73 0.23 -7.40
CA LEU A 35 -1.77 -0.95 -8.25
C LEU A 35 -1.49 -0.65 -9.74
N ASN A 36 -1.31 0.63 -10.10
CA ASN A 36 -1.11 1.02 -11.48
C ASN A 36 0.25 0.52 -12.00
N GLY A 37 0.23 -0.20 -13.12
CA GLY A 37 1.44 -0.72 -13.76
C GLY A 37 2.00 -2.00 -13.13
N MET A 38 1.25 -2.67 -12.24
CA MET A 38 1.66 -3.93 -11.66
C MET A 38 1.37 -5.11 -12.61
N SER A 39 2.41 -5.82 -13.05
CA SER A 39 2.30 -6.97 -13.97
C SER A 39 2.47 -8.33 -13.30
N ILE A 40 2.73 -8.35 -11.99
CA ILE A 40 2.94 -9.57 -11.20
C ILE A 40 1.81 -9.74 -10.17
N PRO A 41 1.51 -10.97 -9.74
CA PRO A 41 0.50 -11.21 -8.72
C PRO A 41 0.89 -10.53 -7.40
N LEU A 42 -0.11 -9.99 -6.72
CA LEU A 42 0.04 -9.41 -5.39
C LEU A 42 0.33 -10.50 -4.36
N HIS A 43 1.11 -10.14 -3.34
CA HIS A 43 1.24 -10.98 -2.17
C HIS A 43 -0.12 -11.05 -1.43
N PRO A 44 -0.56 -12.21 -0.92
CA PRO A 44 -1.89 -12.36 -0.30
C PRO A 44 -2.17 -11.39 0.86
N GLY A 45 -1.15 -11.06 1.67
CA GLY A 45 -1.25 -10.03 2.71
C GLY A 45 -1.51 -8.60 2.16
N ALA A 46 -0.87 -8.23 1.06
CA ALA A 46 -1.09 -6.94 0.40
C ALA A 46 -2.45 -6.92 -0.30
N GLU A 47 -2.83 -8.03 -0.95
CA GLU A 47 -4.13 -8.18 -1.61
C GLU A 47 -5.29 -7.97 -0.63
N LYS A 48 -5.19 -8.55 0.57
CA LYS A 48 -6.18 -8.35 1.64
C LYS A 48 -6.35 -6.87 1.99
N TYR A 49 -5.25 -6.15 2.21
CA TYR A 49 -5.29 -4.72 2.50
C TYR A 49 -5.94 -3.92 1.37
N TYR A 50 -5.53 -4.15 0.12
CA TYR A 50 -6.08 -3.42 -1.02
C TYR A 50 -7.55 -3.76 -1.30
N LYS A 51 -8.03 -4.97 -0.96
CA LYS A 51 -9.46 -5.32 -0.97
C LYS A 51 -10.25 -4.55 0.08
N GLU A 52 -9.75 -4.50 1.32
CA GLU A 52 -10.37 -3.73 2.41
C GLU A 52 -10.39 -2.22 2.12
N ALA A 53 -9.32 -1.73 1.48
CA ALA A 53 -9.16 -0.35 1.07
C ALA A 53 -9.96 0.01 -0.22
N GLY A 54 -10.71 -0.95 -0.78
CA GLY A 54 -11.63 -0.72 -1.89
C GLY A 54 -11.01 -0.67 -3.29
N LEU A 55 -9.75 -1.05 -3.46
CA LEU A 55 -9.04 -1.04 -4.74
C LEU A 55 -9.16 -2.33 -5.53
N LEU A 56 -9.44 -3.43 -4.84
CA LEU A 56 -9.63 -4.75 -5.42
C LEU A 56 -11.04 -5.23 -5.09
N LYS A 57 -11.82 -5.53 -6.13
CA LYS A 57 -13.13 -6.19 -6.03
C LYS A 57 -12.99 -7.68 -6.30
#